data_AF-A0A4Z2IAB0-F1
#
_entry.id   AF-A0A4Z2IAB0-F1
#
_cell.length_a   1.000
_cell.length_b   1.000
_cell.length_c   1.000
_cell.angle_alpha   90.00
_cell.angle_beta   90.00
_cell.angle_gamma   90.00
#
_symmetry.space_group_name_H-M   'P 1'
#
loop_
_entity.id
_entity.type
_entity.pdbx_description
1 polymer ?
#
loop_
_entity_poly.entity_id
_entity_poly.type
_entity_poly.pdbx_seq_one_letter_code
_entity_poly.pdbx_strand_id
1 'polypeptide(L)'
;MSKKRKLADGSRKLVQPIALDSSGRPVFPIALGGLTVYSLGEIITDRMLFHDECAIYPNAIVASSALTCHGNLLKAIASVSLKSVAPIVPSGADFFGFSHPTIQNLIQSCPGARKCSNYRWIRFEVCRDVQVPPSLSEDDASVNFEAYQRHRGFGDIKTEHMTGQAPRSPSASHQHHLTSPTMKPSTSYFNS
;
A
#
# COMPACT_ATOMS: atom_id res chain seq x y z
N MET A 1 15.55 -5.05 48.43
CA MET A 1 15.87 -4.03 47.41
C MET A 1 15.85 -4.65 46.01
N SER A 2 14.69 -4.67 45.34
CA SER A 2 14.58 -5.27 44.00
C SER A 2 15.06 -4.30 42.93
N LYS A 3 16.24 -4.55 42.36
CA LYS A 3 16.91 -3.66 41.40
C LYS A 3 16.21 -3.72 40.03
N LYS A 4 15.18 -2.88 39.84
CA LYS A 4 14.42 -2.76 38.59
C LYS A 4 15.38 -2.42 37.45
N ARG A 5 15.64 -3.40 36.56
CA ARG A 5 16.49 -3.19 35.38
C ARG A 5 15.84 -2.11 34.51
N LYS A 6 16.51 -0.96 34.38
CA LYS A 6 16.12 0.08 33.43
C LYS A 6 16.38 -0.49 32.04
N LEU A 7 15.32 -0.84 31.31
CA LEU A 7 15.46 -1.19 29.89
C LEU A 7 16.15 -0.01 29.20
N ALA A 8 17.10 -0.31 28.32
CA ALA A 8 17.76 0.70 27.50
C ALA A 8 16.70 1.51 26.72
N ASP A 9 17.07 2.72 26.33
CA ASP A 9 16.18 3.65 25.62
C ASP A 9 15.86 3.11 24.21
N GLY A 10 14.88 2.21 24.16
CA GLY A 10 14.38 1.63 22.92
C GLY A 10 13.58 2.68 22.17
N SER A 11 13.90 2.82 20.88
CA SER A 11 13.18 3.69 19.95
C SER A 11 11.68 3.51 20.13
N ARG A 12 10.96 4.57 20.51
CA ARG A 12 9.50 4.55 20.57
C ARG A 12 8.96 4.92 19.20
N LYS A 13 8.01 4.15 18.68
CA LYS A 13 7.33 4.46 17.42
C LYS A 13 5.82 4.51 17.62
N LEU A 14 5.16 5.51 17.05
CA LEU A 14 3.72 5.60 17.02
C LEU A 14 3.16 4.74 15.88
N VAL A 15 2.02 4.10 16.12
CA VAL A 15 1.28 3.32 15.11
C VAL A 15 -0.16 3.81 15.02
N GLN A 16 -0.75 3.76 13.83
CA GLN A 16 -2.18 3.99 13.68
C GLN A 16 -3.01 2.83 14.26
N PRO A 17 -4.26 3.07 14.68
CA PRO A 17 -5.22 2.01 14.92
C PRO A 17 -5.46 1.16 13.66
N ILE A 18 -5.79 -0.13 13.87
CA ILE A 18 -6.19 -1.08 12.83
C ILE A 18 -7.43 -1.85 13.27
N ALA A 19 -8.20 -2.37 12.32
CA ALA A 19 -9.32 -3.25 12.61
C ALA A 19 -8.83 -4.61 13.13
N LEU A 20 -9.45 -5.11 14.20
CA LEU A 20 -9.20 -6.42 14.79
C LEU A 20 -10.48 -7.27 14.76
N ASP A 21 -10.35 -8.58 14.63
CA ASP A 21 -11.44 -9.54 14.80
C ASP A 21 -11.80 -9.74 16.28
N SER A 22 -12.82 -10.55 16.56
CA SER A 22 -13.27 -10.86 17.94
C SER A 22 -12.23 -11.62 18.78
N SER A 23 -11.17 -12.15 18.16
CA SER A 23 -10.02 -12.78 18.84
C SER A 23 -8.81 -11.84 18.99
N GLY A 24 -8.94 -10.57 18.58
CA GLY A 24 -7.88 -9.55 18.63
C GLY A 24 -6.85 -9.68 17.50
N ARG A 25 -7.13 -10.43 16.44
CA ARG A 25 -6.22 -10.57 15.29
C ARG A 25 -6.50 -9.50 14.23
N PRO A 26 -5.50 -9.00 13.49
CA PRO A 26 -5.69 -8.03 12.41
C PRO A 26 -6.66 -8.53 11.32
N VAL A 27 -7.56 -7.65 10.89
CA VAL A 27 -8.41 -7.88 9.71
C VAL A 27 -7.69 -7.34 8.48
N PHE A 28 -7.57 -8.15 7.43
CA PHE A 28 -6.98 -7.79 6.15
C PHE A 28 -8.07 -7.54 5.08
N PRO A 29 -7.81 -6.68 4.08
CA PRO A 29 -6.59 -5.89 3.87
C PRO A 29 -6.49 -4.68 4.82
N ILE A 30 -5.26 -4.29 5.17
CA ILE A 30 -4.96 -3.14 6.03
C ILE A 30 -4.46 -1.98 5.15
N ALA A 31 -5.21 -0.87 5.12
CA ALA A 31 -4.83 0.35 4.41
C ALA A 31 -4.01 1.30 5.30
N LEU A 32 -2.86 1.75 4.78
CA LEU A 32 -1.86 2.59 5.44
C LEU A 32 -1.47 3.74 4.48
N GLY A 33 -2.43 4.61 4.17
CA GLY A 33 -2.27 5.62 3.12
C GLY A 33 -2.14 4.97 1.74
N GLY A 34 -1.07 5.29 1.00
CA GLY A 34 -0.77 4.70 -0.31
C GLY A 34 -0.37 3.21 -0.29
N LEU A 35 -0.16 2.62 0.89
CA LEU A 35 0.21 1.22 1.07
C LEU A 35 -0.99 0.37 1.52
N THR A 36 -1.19 -0.80 0.89
CA THR A 36 -2.21 -1.79 1.31
C THR A 36 -1.57 -3.15 1.57
N VAL A 37 -1.77 -3.68 2.78
CA VAL A 37 -1.24 -4.99 3.20
C VAL A 37 -2.33 -6.05 3.08
N TYR A 38 -2.08 -7.12 2.33
CA TYR A 38 -3.01 -8.25 2.16
C TYR A 38 -2.67 -9.46 3.06
N SER A 39 -1.38 -9.65 3.38
CA SER A 39 -0.88 -10.68 4.28
C SER A 39 0.49 -10.26 4.80
N LEU A 40 0.88 -10.79 5.96
CA LEU A 40 2.23 -10.60 6.53
C LEU A 40 3.17 -11.78 6.25
N GLY A 41 2.70 -12.88 5.66
CA GLY A 41 3.50 -14.08 5.45
C GLY A 41 3.99 -14.73 6.76
N GLU A 42 5.06 -15.53 6.65
CA GLU A 42 5.68 -16.26 7.77
C GLU A 42 7.09 -15.74 8.07
N ILE A 43 7.47 -15.71 9.35
CA ILE A 43 8.80 -15.27 9.78
C ILE A 43 9.83 -16.38 9.55
N ILE A 44 10.89 -16.04 8.80
CA ILE A 44 12.05 -16.90 8.53
C ILE A 44 13.17 -16.55 9.52
N THR A 45 13.49 -17.49 10.41
CA THR A 45 14.42 -17.26 11.54
C THR A 45 15.78 -17.95 11.37
N ASP A 46 15.86 -18.96 10.51
CA ASP A 46 17.06 -19.75 10.21
C ASP A 46 18.08 -19.01 9.32
N ARG A 47 17.63 -17.96 8.61
CA ARG A 47 18.44 -17.20 7.65
C ARG A 47 18.59 -15.75 8.11
N MET A 48 19.83 -15.34 8.38
CA MET A 48 20.15 -13.97 8.83
C MET A 48 19.77 -12.87 7.84
N LEU A 49 19.58 -13.18 6.55
CA LEU A 49 19.19 -12.18 5.53
C LEU A 49 17.69 -11.80 5.59
N PHE A 50 16.90 -12.55 6.36
CA PHE A 50 15.46 -12.30 6.56
C PHE A 50 15.17 -11.43 7.80
N HIS A 51 16.19 -10.92 8.51
CA HIS A 51 16.01 -9.93 9.57
C HIS A 51 17.32 -9.18 9.91
N ASP A 52 17.21 -7.86 10.10
CA ASP A 52 18.29 -6.99 10.55
C ASP A 52 17.92 -6.27 11.87
N GLU A 53 18.72 -5.27 12.28
CA GLU A 53 18.48 -4.50 13.50
C GLU A 53 17.23 -3.60 13.47
N CYS A 54 16.71 -3.30 12.27
CA CYS A 54 15.63 -2.35 12.03
C CYS A 54 14.31 -3.04 11.61
N ALA A 55 14.37 -4.18 10.92
CA ALA A 55 13.20 -4.86 10.36
C ALA A 55 13.35 -6.40 10.31
N ILE A 56 12.19 -7.06 10.21
CA ILE A 56 12.05 -8.49 9.90
C ILE A 56 11.37 -8.57 8.53
N TYR A 57 11.87 -9.44 7.65
CA TYR A 57 11.41 -9.65 6.28
C TYR A 57 10.74 -11.04 6.19
N PRO A 58 9.40 -11.13 6.13
CA PRO A 58 8.70 -12.41 6.00
C PRO A 58 8.88 -13.05 4.62
N ASN A 59 8.49 -14.32 4.47
CA ASN A 59 8.61 -15.11 3.24
C ASN A 59 7.78 -14.61 2.03
N ALA A 60 7.03 -13.52 2.17
CA ALA A 60 6.30 -12.87 1.07
C ALA A 60 7.22 -12.34 -0.05
N ILE A 61 8.52 -12.16 0.21
CA ILE A 61 9.52 -11.78 -0.79
C ILE A 61 10.30 -12.99 -1.28
N VAL A 62 10.22 -13.26 -2.58
CA VAL A 62 11.00 -14.30 -3.27
C VAL A 62 12.39 -13.75 -3.63
N ALA A 63 13.20 -13.47 -2.61
CA ALA A 63 14.60 -13.05 -2.73
C ALA A 63 15.37 -13.37 -1.44
N SER A 64 16.68 -13.08 -1.42
CA SER A 64 17.49 -13.19 -0.20
C SER A 64 17.20 -12.10 0.83
N SER A 65 16.75 -10.92 0.41
CA SER A 65 16.31 -9.82 1.28
C SER A 65 15.38 -8.86 0.53
N ALA A 66 14.64 -8.00 1.25
CA ALA A 66 13.85 -6.92 0.67
C ALA A 66 14.71 -5.97 -0.19
N LEU A 67 15.91 -5.62 0.30
CA LEU A 67 16.86 -4.77 -0.40
C LEU A 67 17.34 -5.39 -1.72
N THR A 68 17.66 -6.70 -1.72
CA THR A 68 18.08 -7.42 -2.92
C THR A 68 16.95 -7.50 -3.94
N CYS A 69 15.70 -7.74 -3.50
CA CYS A 69 14.54 -7.78 -4.39
C CYS A 69 14.32 -6.42 -5.09
N HIS A 70 14.26 -5.33 -4.32
CA HIS A 70 14.06 -3.99 -4.88
C HIS A 70 15.25 -3.56 -5.75
N GLY A 71 16.49 -3.84 -5.35
CA GLY A 71 17.67 -3.55 -6.18
C GLY A 71 17.68 -4.30 -7.52
N ASN A 72 17.17 -5.53 -7.56
CA ASN A 72 17.02 -6.28 -8.81
C ASN A 72 15.87 -5.75 -9.68
N LEU A 73 14.77 -5.32 -9.07
CA LEU A 73 13.68 -4.63 -9.78
C LEU A 73 14.17 -3.33 -10.44
N LEU A 74 14.87 -2.46 -9.72
CA LEU A 74 15.41 -1.21 -10.27
C LEU A 74 16.41 -1.48 -11.41
N LYS A 75 17.25 -2.50 -11.29
CA LYS A 75 18.15 -2.94 -12.38
C LYS A 75 17.39 -3.41 -13.62
N ALA A 76 16.33 -4.20 -13.45
CA ALA A 76 15.50 -4.68 -14.56
C ALA A 76 14.79 -3.52 -15.27
N ILE A 77 14.24 -2.55 -14.51
CA ILE A 77 13.60 -1.36 -15.11
C ILE A 77 14.66 -0.45 -15.76
N ALA A 78 15.88 -0.39 -15.22
CA ALA A 78 16.99 0.32 -15.86
C ALA A 78 17.40 -0.35 -17.19
N SER A 79 17.47 -1.69 -17.26
CA SER A 79 17.89 -2.40 -18.47
C SER A 79 16.92 -2.30 -19.66
N VAL A 80 15.64 -2.03 -19.40
CA VAL A 80 14.63 -1.75 -20.46
C VAL A 80 14.47 -0.26 -20.77
N SER A 81 15.16 0.63 -20.04
CA SER A 81 15.02 2.08 -20.20
C SER A 81 16.05 2.62 -21.19
N LEU A 82 15.56 3.16 -22.31
CA LEU A 82 16.40 3.83 -23.31
C LEU A 82 17.01 5.16 -22.83
N LYS A 83 16.52 5.72 -21.70
CA LYS A 83 17.02 6.97 -21.13
C LYS A 83 18.03 6.67 -20.02
N SER A 84 19.25 7.17 -20.18
CA SER A 84 20.20 7.30 -19.07
C SER A 84 19.66 8.33 -18.08
N VAL A 85 19.46 7.90 -16.83
CA VAL A 85 18.96 8.71 -15.71
C VAL A 85 19.82 8.36 -14.49
N ALA A 86 19.93 9.27 -13.53
CA ALA A 86 20.67 9.02 -12.29
C ALA A 86 20.25 7.68 -11.63
N PRO A 87 21.17 6.92 -11.01
CA PRO A 87 20.81 5.70 -10.31
C PRO A 87 19.91 6.00 -9.10
N ILE A 88 18.74 5.37 -9.05
CA ILE A 88 17.88 5.38 -7.85
C ILE A 88 18.51 4.43 -6.83
N VAL A 89 18.69 4.91 -5.60
CA VAL A 89 19.16 4.08 -4.47
C VAL A 89 18.02 3.14 -4.06
N PRO A 90 18.22 1.81 -3.98
CA PRO A 90 17.15 0.92 -3.57
C PRO A 90 16.84 1.06 -2.07
N SER A 91 15.62 1.45 -1.71
CA SER A 91 15.11 1.24 -0.34
C SER A 91 14.14 0.07 -0.30
N GLY A 92 14.63 -1.14 -0.01
CA GLY A 92 13.79 -2.34 0.00
C GLY A 92 12.79 -2.37 1.16
N ALA A 93 13.22 -1.97 2.36
CA ALA A 93 12.35 -1.99 3.54
C ALA A 93 11.21 -0.96 3.43
N ASP A 94 11.45 0.20 2.82
CA ASP A 94 10.42 1.20 2.57
C ASP A 94 9.49 0.77 1.43
N PHE A 95 10.04 0.31 0.29
CA PHE A 95 9.26 -0.12 -0.89
C PHE A 95 8.24 -1.22 -0.58
N PHE A 96 8.64 -2.20 0.24
CA PHE A 96 7.74 -3.28 0.69
C PHE A 96 7.01 -2.96 2.00
N GLY A 97 7.16 -1.74 2.54
CA GLY A 97 6.45 -1.25 3.72
C GLY A 97 6.94 -1.76 5.08
N PHE A 98 7.98 -2.60 5.14
CA PHE A 98 8.52 -3.13 6.40
C PHE A 98 9.15 -2.09 7.33
N SER A 99 9.45 -0.89 6.85
CA SER A 99 9.81 0.25 7.70
C SER A 99 8.61 0.88 8.42
N HIS A 100 7.40 0.69 7.89
CA HIS A 100 6.19 1.35 8.38
C HIS A 100 5.89 0.93 9.83
N PRO A 101 5.79 1.84 10.81
CA PRO A 101 5.66 1.50 12.22
C PRO A 101 4.57 0.47 12.54
N THR A 102 3.39 0.60 11.91
CA THR A 102 2.28 -0.35 12.07
C THR A 102 2.64 -1.76 11.60
N ILE A 103 3.32 -1.90 10.45
CA ILE A 103 3.76 -3.20 9.92
C ILE A 103 4.85 -3.79 10.82
N GLN A 104 5.78 -2.97 11.31
CA GLN A 104 6.79 -3.43 12.27
C GLN A 104 6.17 -3.96 13.56
N ASN A 105 5.17 -3.26 14.12
CA ASN A 105 4.44 -3.72 15.30
C ASN A 105 3.75 -5.05 15.05
N LEU A 106 3.08 -5.19 13.90
CA LEU A 106 2.40 -6.40 13.48
C LEU A 106 3.36 -7.60 13.33
N ILE A 107 4.47 -7.43 12.61
CA ILE A 107 5.46 -8.50 12.42
C ILE A 107 6.14 -8.85 13.75
N GLN A 108 6.43 -7.86 14.61
CA GLN A 108 6.97 -8.10 15.96
C GLN A 108 6.00 -8.90 16.85
N SER A 109 4.69 -8.82 16.61
CA SER A 109 3.65 -9.60 17.30
C SER A 109 3.49 -11.03 16.77
N CYS A 110 4.02 -11.37 15.59
CA CYS A 110 3.87 -12.71 15.02
C CYS A 110 4.68 -13.79 15.78
N PRO A 111 4.21 -15.04 15.78
CA PRO A 111 4.99 -16.18 16.29
C PRO A 111 6.37 -16.26 15.62
N GLY A 112 7.40 -16.55 16.42
CA GLY A 112 8.77 -16.67 15.92
C GLY A 112 9.60 -15.38 15.95
N ALA A 113 9.01 -14.18 16.02
CA ALA A 113 9.76 -12.91 16.09
C ALA A 113 10.79 -12.88 17.25
N ARG A 114 10.51 -13.61 18.34
CA ARG A 114 11.41 -13.83 19.50
C ARG A 114 12.67 -14.65 19.20
N LYS A 115 12.86 -15.16 17.98
CA LYS A 115 14.04 -15.91 17.52
C LYS A 115 14.94 -15.10 16.57
N CYS A 116 14.47 -13.96 16.06
CA CYS A 116 15.26 -13.07 15.20
C CYS A 116 16.34 -12.36 16.04
N SER A 117 17.52 -12.96 16.18
CA SER A 117 18.55 -12.54 17.13
C SER A 117 19.11 -11.14 16.86
N ASN A 118 19.13 -10.72 15.59
CA ASN A 118 19.61 -9.39 15.20
C ASN A 118 18.56 -8.30 15.45
N TYR A 119 17.27 -8.66 15.55
CA TYR A 119 16.18 -7.70 15.59
C TYR A 119 16.10 -6.97 16.93
N ARG A 120 16.23 -5.63 16.89
CA ARG A 120 16.09 -4.79 18.08
C ARG A 120 14.61 -4.56 18.37
N TRP A 121 14.14 -5.07 19.51
CA TRP A 121 12.77 -4.91 19.98
C TRP A 121 12.37 -3.44 20.14
N ILE A 122 11.26 -3.07 19.50
CA ILE A 122 10.71 -1.70 19.46
C ILE A 122 9.48 -1.62 20.38
N ARG A 123 9.34 -0.52 21.11
CA ARG A 123 8.11 -0.20 21.86
C ARG A 123 7.19 0.63 20.97
N PHE A 124 6.06 0.03 20.59
CA PHE A 124 5.02 0.70 19.83
C PHE A 124 3.95 1.26 20.76
N GLU A 125 3.47 2.46 20.45
CA GLU A 125 2.36 3.11 21.15
C GLU A 125 1.29 3.51 20.13
N VAL A 126 0.03 3.18 20.38
CA VAL A 126 -1.07 3.46 19.46
C VAL A 126 -1.45 4.94 19.57
N CYS A 127 -1.43 5.66 18.44
CA CYS A 127 -1.89 7.04 18.38
C CYS A 127 -3.42 7.08 18.64
N ARG A 128 -3.87 8.00 19.48
CA ARG A 128 -5.30 8.17 19.82
C ARG A 128 -6.02 9.14 18.88
N ASP A 129 -5.26 9.96 18.17
CA ASP A 129 -5.77 10.98 17.25
C ASP A 129 -5.67 10.51 15.79
N VAL A 130 -6.52 11.07 14.92
CA VAL A 130 -6.64 10.70 13.50
C VAL A 130 -5.47 11.22 12.64
N GLN A 131 -4.44 11.81 13.25
CA GLN A 131 -3.15 12.00 12.58
C GLN A 131 -2.48 10.63 12.40
N VAL A 132 -2.76 10.05 11.24
CA VAL A 132 -1.99 8.94 10.66
C VAL A 132 -0.51 9.34 10.71
N PRO A 133 0.38 8.51 11.27
CA PRO A 133 1.83 8.77 11.22
C PRO A 133 2.25 9.01 9.77
N PRO A 134 3.25 9.88 9.49
CA PRO A 134 3.69 10.15 8.13
C PRO A 134 3.89 8.86 7.33
N SER A 135 3.25 8.78 6.17
CA SER A 135 3.41 7.70 5.21
C SER A 135 4.84 7.66 4.66
N LEU A 136 5.12 6.66 3.81
CA LEU A 136 6.36 6.60 3.04
C LEU A 136 6.56 7.93 2.27
N SER A 137 7.82 8.29 2.01
CA SER A 137 8.16 9.59 1.40
C SER A 137 7.54 9.76 0.01
N GLU A 138 6.68 10.77 -0.15
CA GLU A 138 5.99 11.05 -1.41
C GLU A 138 6.94 11.55 -2.52
N ASP A 139 8.07 12.15 -2.15
CA ASP A 139 9.10 12.65 -3.08
C ASP A 139 10.21 11.62 -3.40
N ASP A 140 10.20 10.44 -2.77
CA ASP A 140 11.23 9.42 -3.00
C ASP A 140 10.89 8.53 -4.21
N ALA A 141 11.62 8.75 -5.30
CA ALA A 141 11.51 7.99 -6.55
C ALA A 141 11.80 6.48 -6.41
N SER A 142 12.36 6.02 -5.29
CA SER A 142 12.53 4.59 -5.00
C SER A 142 11.25 3.93 -4.49
N VAL A 143 10.30 4.68 -3.92
CA VAL A 143 9.06 4.12 -3.32
C VAL A 143 7.76 4.73 -3.85
N ASN A 144 7.79 5.93 -4.42
CA ASN A 144 6.63 6.61 -5.01
C ASN A 144 6.72 6.62 -6.55
N PHE A 145 5.65 6.19 -7.22
CA PHE A 145 5.59 6.08 -8.68
C PHE A 145 5.56 7.43 -9.41
N GLU A 146 4.91 8.45 -8.85
CA GLU A 146 4.91 9.79 -9.44
C GLU A 146 6.29 10.44 -9.33
N ALA A 147 6.94 10.30 -8.16
CA ALA A 147 8.33 10.73 -7.97
C ALA A 147 9.27 10.00 -8.95
N TYR A 148 9.04 8.70 -9.20
CA TYR A 148 9.75 7.93 -10.22
C TYR A 148 9.54 8.50 -11.64
N GLN A 149 8.31 8.83 -12.03
CA GLN A 149 8.00 9.41 -13.34
C GLN A 149 8.67 10.79 -13.54
N ARG A 150 8.59 11.65 -12.51
CA ARG A 150 9.28 12.95 -12.47
C ARG A 150 10.79 12.78 -12.62
N HIS A 151 11.40 11.89 -11.83
CA HIS A 151 12.82 11.57 -11.86
C HIS A 151 13.29 11.02 -13.22
N ARG A 152 12.44 10.24 -13.92
CA ARG A 152 12.72 9.74 -15.27
C ARG A 152 12.54 10.77 -16.40
N GLY A 153 12.09 11.99 -16.10
CA GLY A 153 11.79 13.00 -17.12
C GLY A 153 10.70 12.53 -18.09
N PHE A 154 9.70 11.80 -17.59
CA PHE A 154 8.41 11.67 -18.27
C PHE A 154 7.55 12.85 -17.82
N GLY A 155 7.68 13.98 -18.52
CA GLY A 155 6.68 15.05 -18.42
C GLY A 155 5.30 14.49 -18.83
N ASP A 156 4.25 14.97 -18.19
CA ASP A 156 2.91 14.39 -18.19
C ASP A 156 2.49 13.80 -19.54
N ILE A 157 2.57 12.47 -19.66
CA ILE A 157 1.65 11.76 -20.56
C ILE A 157 0.30 11.85 -19.87
N LYS A 158 -0.39 12.96 -20.18
CA LYS A 158 -1.74 13.26 -19.74
C LYS A 158 -2.60 12.06 -20.10
N THR A 159 -2.88 11.20 -19.12
CA THR A 159 -3.84 10.11 -19.26
C THR A 159 -5.16 10.77 -19.58
N GLU A 160 -5.56 10.76 -20.85
CA GLU A 160 -6.83 11.33 -21.26
C GLU A 160 -7.92 10.50 -20.57
N HIS A 161 -8.42 11.07 -19.49
CA HIS A 161 -9.61 10.62 -18.82
C HIS A 161 -10.72 10.69 -19.87
N MET A 162 -11.06 9.55 -20.49
CA MET A 162 -12.30 9.38 -21.24
C MET A 162 -13.47 9.55 -20.27
N THR A 163 -13.74 10.79 -19.91
CA THR A 163 -15.08 11.19 -19.52
C THR A 163 -15.94 10.92 -20.74
N GLY A 164 -16.92 10.03 -20.59
CA GLY A 164 -17.85 9.68 -21.66
C GLY A 164 -18.75 10.86 -22.00
N GLN A 165 -18.23 11.82 -22.77
CA GLN A 165 -19.06 12.84 -23.40
C GLN A 165 -19.68 12.23 -24.66
N ALA A 166 -20.98 11.97 -24.58
CA ALA A 166 -21.78 11.62 -25.75
C ALA A 166 -21.64 12.72 -26.84
N PRO A 167 -21.65 12.35 -28.14
CA PRO A 167 -21.48 13.33 -29.21
C PRO A 167 -22.58 14.40 -29.16
N ARG A 168 -22.18 15.67 -29.13
CA ARG A 168 -23.12 16.79 -29.23
C ARG A 168 -23.54 16.97 -30.69
N SER A 169 -24.81 16.70 -30.99
CA SER A 169 -25.44 17.03 -32.27
C SER A 169 -25.62 18.56 -32.42
N PRO A 170 -25.52 19.13 -33.63
CA PRO A 170 -25.73 20.57 -33.86
C PRO A 170 -27.21 20.97 -33.90
N SER A 171 -27.48 22.23 -33.57
CA SER A 171 -28.81 22.83 -33.43
C SER A 171 -29.74 22.71 -34.65
N ALA A 172 -31.05 22.54 -34.38
CA ALA A 172 -32.12 22.97 -35.28
C ALA A 172 -33.35 23.46 -34.48
N SER A 173 -33.93 24.54 -34.99
CA SER A 173 -34.97 25.43 -34.44
C SER A 173 -36.35 24.82 -34.08
N HIS A 174 -37.06 25.54 -33.18
CA HIS A 174 -38.51 25.77 -33.12
C HIS A 174 -39.50 24.75 -33.73
N GLN A 175 -40.42 24.20 -32.90
CA GLN A 175 -41.86 24.54 -32.97
C GLN A 175 -42.72 23.97 -31.82
N HIS A 176 -44.02 24.30 -31.84
CA HIS A 176 -45.02 24.19 -30.76
C HIS A 176 -45.79 22.84 -30.71
N HIS A 177 -46.60 22.71 -29.64
CA HIS A 177 -47.93 22.05 -29.55
C HIS A 177 -48.10 20.66 -28.88
N LEU A 178 -48.78 20.71 -27.72
CA LEU A 178 -50.03 20.00 -27.35
C LEU A 178 -50.11 18.45 -27.22
N THR A 179 -50.49 18.05 -25.99
CA THR A 179 -51.53 17.05 -25.61
C THR A 179 -51.27 15.53 -25.58
N SER A 180 -52.06 14.87 -24.70
CA SER A 180 -52.05 13.48 -24.21
C SER A 180 -52.35 12.38 -25.26
N PRO A 181 -52.09 11.09 -24.97
CA PRO A 181 -53.09 10.18 -24.35
C PRO A 181 -52.51 9.24 -23.26
N THR A 182 -53.25 8.80 -22.22
CA THR A 182 -54.37 7.82 -22.14
C THR A 182 -53.97 6.35 -22.41
N MET A 183 -54.22 5.47 -21.43
CA MET A 183 -53.92 4.02 -21.50
C MET A 183 -55.02 3.18 -22.16
N LYS A 184 -54.62 2.11 -22.85
CA LYS A 184 -55.16 0.73 -22.82
C LYS A 184 -54.40 -0.15 -23.84
N PRO A 185 -54.32 -1.47 -23.61
CA PRO A 185 -54.92 -2.38 -24.60
C PRO A 185 -55.73 -3.52 -23.96
N SER A 186 -56.59 -4.12 -24.79
CA SER A 186 -57.55 -5.16 -24.39
C SER A 186 -57.00 -6.59 -24.55
N THR A 187 -57.55 -7.48 -23.72
CA THR A 187 -57.73 -8.93 -23.85
C THR A 187 -57.39 -9.63 -25.18
N SER A 188 -56.79 -10.81 -25.06
CA SER A 188 -57.20 -11.99 -25.85
C SER A 188 -57.31 -13.23 -24.94
N TYR A 189 -58.27 -14.11 -25.25
CA TYR A 189 -58.57 -15.37 -24.56
C TYR A 189 -57.92 -16.55 -25.31
N PHE A 190 -57.56 -17.66 -24.63
CA PHE A 190 -58.29 -18.94 -24.75
C PHE A 190 -57.85 -20.01 -23.71
N ASN A 191 -58.74 -20.98 -23.47
CA ASN A 191 -58.60 -22.18 -22.62
C ASN A 191 -57.45 -23.12 -23.08
N SER A 192 -56.84 -23.93 -22.21
CA SER A 192 -57.48 -24.98 -21.39
C SER A 192 -56.69 -25.36 -20.14
#